data_AF-A0AAD9PPJ3-F1
#
_entry.id   AF-A0AAD9PPJ3-F1
#
_cell.length_a   1.000
_cell.length_b   1.000
_cell.length_c   1.000
_cell.angle_alpha   90.00
_cell.angle_beta   90.00
_cell.angle_gamma   90.00
#
_symmetry.space_group_name_H-M   'P 1'
#
loop_
_entity.id
_entity.type
_entity.pdbx_description
1 polymer ?
#
loop_
_entity_poly.entity_id
_entity_poly.type
_entity_poly.pdbx_seq_one_letter_code
_entity_poly.pdbx_strand_id
1 'polypeptide(L)'
;MPLDSAVYEMGLFEVNVYKTVFKDEKLFHNHMENCLWQGKTFCLLGFDDGINSGKNLILLLIANIASRGASIVKLPNESLDSKILNSVHYYLCNYSLGYSIRPRNALESRFITPIWLYACNRDNVIYESNYLPIFKPVENFHALKFLKDNITLAILGASEDTGGNANSTRFDLDTLLRFIRHCGFNSVPCTQVKDTSPNDLVYIILCTVLLEEIDDEIFKVTRERKIPCLSVEWLFDCYASGELENVSNYAVNLCISGLSKWIKLIFAECSNASLGVIFNL
;
A
#
# COMPACT_ATOMS: atom_id res chain seq x y z
N MET A 1 22.72 31.77 -0.24
CA MET A 1 23.15 31.08 1.00
C MET A 1 21.94 30.96 1.93
N PRO A 2 21.62 29.79 2.52
CA PRO A 2 22.17 28.46 2.31
C PRO A 2 21.09 27.38 2.05
N LEU A 3 21.09 26.75 0.86
CA LEU A 3 20.46 25.43 0.65
C LEU A 3 21.42 24.30 1.07
N ASP A 4 22.73 24.58 1.10
CA ASP A 4 23.76 23.57 1.40
C ASP A 4 23.86 23.21 2.89
N SER A 5 23.49 24.09 3.83
CA SER A 5 23.57 23.76 5.26
C SER A 5 22.44 22.84 5.71
N ALA A 6 21.22 23.03 5.21
CA ALA A 6 20.05 22.22 5.57
C ALA A 6 20.16 20.78 5.04
N VAL A 7 20.69 20.60 3.82
CA VAL A 7 20.94 19.26 3.24
C VAL A 7 22.06 18.54 4.00
N TYR A 8 23.10 19.27 4.43
CA TYR A 8 24.20 18.72 5.22
C TYR A 8 23.76 18.36 6.66
N GLU A 9 22.92 19.18 7.28
CA GLU A 9 22.34 18.93 8.61
C GLU A 9 21.35 17.75 8.61
N MET A 10 20.53 17.62 7.56
CA MET A 10 19.64 16.46 7.39
C MET A 10 20.43 15.15 7.27
N GLY A 11 21.51 15.14 6.48
CA GLY A 11 22.37 13.97 6.36
C GLY A 11 23.03 13.57 7.68
N LEU A 12 23.43 14.54 8.51
CA LEU A 12 24.01 14.29 9.84
C LEU A 12 22.96 13.74 10.82
N PHE A 13 21.72 14.25 10.78
CA PHE A 13 20.64 13.77 11.64
C PHE A 13 20.34 12.29 11.38
N GLU A 14 20.12 11.90 10.12
CA GLU A 14 19.80 10.51 9.74
C GLU A 14 20.92 9.53 10.12
N VAL A 15 22.17 9.93 9.90
CA VAL A 15 23.35 9.14 10.27
C VAL A 15 23.44 8.98 11.79
N ASN A 16 23.11 10.01 12.55
CA ASN A 16 23.09 9.94 14.01
C ASN A 16 22.00 8.98 14.50
N VAL A 17 20.77 9.08 13.98
CA VAL A 17 19.68 8.15 14.32
C VAL A 17 20.07 6.72 13.95
N TYR A 18 20.59 6.50 12.75
CA TYR A 18 21.07 5.18 12.33
C TYR A 18 22.15 4.65 13.26
N LYS A 19 23.15 5.45 13.63
CA LYS A 19 24.20 5.03 14.56
C LYS A 19 23.61 4.64 15.92
N THR A 20 22.74 5.48 16.50
CA THR A 20 22.08 5.19 17.78
C THR A 20 21.30 3.88 17.73
N VAL A 21 20.52 3.65 16.67
CA VAL A 21 19.59 2.52 16.60
C VAL A 21 20.26 1.22 16.12
N PHE A 22 21.13 1.30 15.11
CA PHE A 22 21.67 0.13 14.41
C PHE A 22 23.11 -0.22 14.80
N LYS A 23 23.87 0.72 15.38
CA LYS A 23 25.27 0.47 15.81
C LYS A 23 25.41 0.44 17.32
N ASP A 24 24.76 1.37 18.01
CA ASP A 24 24.79 1.43 19.46
C ASP A 24 23.68 0.57 20.10
N GLU A 25 22.77 0.02 19.27
CA GLU A 25 21.63 -0.80 19.67
C GLU A 25 20.75 -0.12 20.74
N LYS A 26 20.50 1.18 20.59
CA LYS A 26 19.67 1.97 21.52
C LYS A 26 18.34 2.36 20.90
N LEU A 27 17.41 2.77 21.75
CA LEU A 27 16.21 3.48 21.33
C LEU A 27 16.58 4.93 21.00
N PHE A 28 16.23 5.39 19.80
CA PHE A 28 16.24 6.81 19.46
C PHE A 28 14.94 7.45 19.91
N HIS A 29 15.02 8.35 20.89
CA HIS A 29 13.89 9.15 21.36
C HIS A 29 13.77 10.44 20.56
N ASN A 30 12.58 10.68 20.02
CA ASN A 30 12.26 11.89 19.30
C ASN A 30 11.25 12.73 20.09
N HIS A 31 11.61 14.01 20.27
CA HIS A 31 10.84 14.97 21.07
C HIS A 31 10.17 16.05 20.21
N MET A 32 10.16 15.91 18.88
CA MET A 32 9.47 16.84 18.00
C MET A 32 7.96 16.82 18.27
N GLU A 33 7.36 18.00 18.36
CA GLU A 33 5.93 18.20 18.60
C GLU A 33 5.20 18.63 17.32
N ASN A 34 3.87 18.50 17.31
CA ASN A 34 3.00 18.88 16.18
C ASN A 34 3.36 18.20 14.86
N CYS A 35 3.90 16.99 14.93
CA CYS A 35 4.27 16.17 13.78
C CYS A 35 3.38 14.92 13.67
N LEU A 36 3.26 14.36 12.47
CA LEU A 36 2.42 13.18 12.19
C LEU A 36 2.67 12.02 13.18
N TRP A 37 3.93 11.76 13.52
CA TRP A 37 4.32 10.62 14.36
C TRP A 37 4.65 11.00 15.81
N GLN A 38 4.21 12.17 16.27
CA GLN A 38 4.48 12.61 17.65
C GLN A 38 4.05 11.55 18.66
N GLY A 39 4.97 11.19 19.56
CA GLY A 39 4.74 10.19 20.61
C GLY A 39 4.61 8.74 20.10
N LYS A 40 4.89 8.48 18.82
CA LYS A 40 4.88 7.13 18.25
C LYS A 40 6.28 6.55 18.17
N THR A 41 6.35 5.23 18.31
CA THR A 41 7.61 4.48 18.23
C THR A 41 7.50 3.43 17.14
N PHE A 42 8.44 3.48 16.20
CA PHE A 42 8.56 2.52 15.12
C PHE A 42 9.66 1.51 15.42
N CYS A 43 9.37 0.24 15.18
CA CYS A 43 10.35 -0.83 15.13
C CYS A 43 10.54 -1.30 13.69
N LEU A 44 11.77 -1.29 13.20
CA LEU A 44 12.10 -1.78 11.86
C LEU A 44 12.41 -3.27 11.90
N LEU A 45 11.67 -4.09 11.16
CA LEU A 45 11.80 -5.55 11.11
C LEU A 45 12.12 -6.05 9.68
N GLY A 46 13.12 -6.92 9.55
CA GLY A 46 13.46 -7.57 8.28
C GLY A 46 14.23 -6.68 7.30
N PHE A 47 14.86 -5.61 7.78
CA PHE A 47 15.76 -4.76 7.00
C PHE A 47 17.21 -5.10 7.34
N ASP A 48 17.96 -5.55 6.33
CA ASP A 48 19.36 -5.95 6.46
C ASP A 48 20.30 -4.76 6.23
N ASP A 49 21.04 -4.35 7.26
CA ASP A 49 22.07 -3.30 7.17
C ASP A 49 23.48 -3.84 6.87
N GLY A 50 23.62 -5.14 6.63
CA GLY A 50 24.87 -5.80 6.21
C GLY A 50 25.23 -5.55 4.75
N ILE A 51 24.26 -5.19 3.90
CA ILE A 51 24.48 -4.81 2.50
C ILE A 51 24.25 -3.30 2.29
N ASN A 52 25.02 -2.69 1.38
CA ASN A 52 24.96 -1.23 1.14
C ASN A 52 23.58 -0.74 0.69
N SER A 53 22.91 -1.48 -0.20
CA SER A 53 21.56 -1.12 -0.65
C SER A 53 20.54 -1.16 0.49
N GLY A 54 20.62 -2.16 1.37
CA GLY A 54 19.77 -2.29 2.55
C GLY A 54 20.04 -1.19 3.58
N LYS A 55 21.31 -0.85 3.83
CA LYS A 55 21.68 0.31 4.65
C LYS A 55 21.12 1.62 4.09
N ASN A 56 21.22 1.85 2.79
CA ASN A 56 20.68 3.05 2.14
C ASN A 56 19.15 3.13 2.29
N LEU A 57 18.45 2.00 2.12
CA LEU A 57 17.02 1.93 2.36
C LEU A 57 16.65 2.27 3.81
N ILE A 58 17.40 1.74 4.79
CA ILE A 58 17.19 2.04 6.20
C ILE A 58 17.37 3.53 6.49
N LEU A 59 18.42 4.16 5.93
CA LEU A 59 18.63 5.61 6.08
C LEU A 59 17.44 6.40 5.53
N LEU A 60 16.95 6.05 4.34
CA LEU A 60 15.76 6.69 3.76
C LEU A 60 14.50 6.50 4.60
N LEU A 61 14.30 5.32 5.19
CA LEU A 61 13.17 5.06 6.09
C LEU A 61 13.29 5.88 7.38
N ILE A 62 14.47 5.89 8.00
CA ILE A 62 14.77 6.69 9.19
C ILE A 62 14.52 8.17 8.91
N ALA A 63 15.03 8.68 7.78
CA ALA A 63 14.80 10.05 7.34
C ALA A 63 13.32 10.39 7.33
N ASN A 64 12.50 9.56 6.70
CA ASN A 64 11.06 9.81 6.57
C ASN A 64 10.30 9.68 7.89
N ILE A 65 10.70 8.75 8.76
CA ILE A 65 10.00 8.46 10.01
C ILE A 65 10.41 9.45 11.11
N ALA A 66 11.72 9.65 11.31
CA ALA A 66 12.25 10.50 12.37
C ALA A 66 12.07 12.00 12.07
N SER A 67 12.21 12.46 10.83
CA SER A 67 11.94 13.88 10.50
C SER A 67 10.49 14.29 10.74
N ARG A 68 9.59 13.30 10.87
CA ARG A 68 8.16 13.47 11.17
C ARG A 68 7.80 13.12 12.61
N GLY A 69 8.79 13.13 13.52
CA GLY A 69 8.58 13.10 14.97
C GLY A 69 8.51 11.72 15.61
N ALA A 70 8.76 10.64 14.86
CA ALA A 70 8.77 9.30 15.43
C ALA A 70 10.07 9.00 16.19
N SER A 71 9.93 8.24 17.27
CA SER A 71 11.03 7.51 17.90
C SER A 71 11.27 6.19 17.15
N ILE A 72 12.51 5.68 17.15
CA ILE A 72 12.89 4.50 16.34
C ILE A 72 13.69 3.51 17.17
N VAL A 73 13.36 2.23 17.01
CA VAL A 73 14.09 1.08 17.58
C VAL A 73 14.31 0.00 16.51
N LYS A 74 15.37 -0.80 16.67
CA LYS A 74 15.62 -2.00 15.86
C LYS A 74 15.38 -3.23 16.73
N LEU A 75 14.89 -4.31 16.11
CA LEU A 75 14.90 -5.64 16.71
C LEU A 75 15.69 -6.64 15.85
N PRO A 76 16.27 -7.70 16.46
CA PRO A 76 16.38 -7.93 17.90
C PRO A 76 17.27 -6.89 18.58
N ASN A 77 17.07 -6.68 19.89
CA ASN A 77 17.88 -5.77 20.70
C ASN A 77 17.93 -6.29 22.14
N GLU A 78 19.06 -6.89 22.49
CA GLU A 78 19.25 -7.54 23.80
C GLU A 78 19.39 -6.53 24.94
N SER A 79 19.70 -5.27 24.61
CA SER A 79 19.92 -4.21 25.60
C SER A 79 18.62 -3.57 26.11
N LEU A 80 17.48 -3.83 25.47
CA LEU A 80 16.21 -3.19 25.79
C LEU A 80 15.30 -4.08 26.65
N ASP A 81 14.74 -3.50 27.71
CA ASP A 81 13.72 -4.14 28.54
C ASP A 81 12.46 -4.46 27.72
N SER A 82 11.90 -5.65 27.97
CA SER A 82 10.56 -6.10 27.56
C SER A 82 9.45 -5.02 27.65
N LYS A 83 9.51 -4.11 28.63
CA LYS A 83 8.56 -2.99 28.74
C LYS A 83 8.62 -2.03 27.56
N ILE A 84 9.83 -1.75 27.06
CA ILE A 84 10.03 -0.89 25.89
C ILE A 84 9.46 -1.58 24.65
N LEU A 85 9.64 -2.89 24.53
CA LEU A 85 9.06 -3.68 23.42
C LEU A 85 7.53 -3.61 23.40
N ASN A 86 6.89 -3.61 24.58
CA ASN A 86 5.44 -3.46 24.69
C ASN A 86 4.95 -2.04 24.33
N SER A 87 5.83 -1.03 24.37
CA SER A 87 5.54 0.35 24.00
C SER A 87 5.70 0.67 22.50
N VAL A 88 6.19 -0.29 21.69
CA VAL A 88 6.26 -0.12 20.24
C VAL A 88 4.86 0.03 19.67
N HIS A 89 4.65 1.13 18.93
CA HIS A 89 3.36 1.43 18.32
C HIS A 89 3.21 0.74 16.97
N TYR A 90 4.27 0.75 16.16
CA TYR A 90 4.26 0.20 14.82
C TYR A 90 5.50 -0.66 14.57
N TYR A 91 5.29 -1.86 14.06
CA TYR A 91 6.32 -2.75 13.55
C TYR A 91 6.31 -2.63 12.02
N LEU A 92 7.22 -1.82 11.47
CA LEU A 92 7.40 -1.70 10.04
C LEU A 92 8.13 -2.94 9.54
N CYS A 93 7.39 -3.82 8.86
CA CYS A 93 7.93 -5.06 8.33
C CYS A 93 8.34 -4.87 6.88
N ASN A 94 9.54 -5.32 6.52
CA ASN A 94 9.89 -5.61 5.12
C ASN A 94 9.12 -6.85 4.64
N TYR A 95 7.80 -6.73 4.52
CA TYR A 95 6.88 -7.81 4.17
C TYR A 95 7.13 -9.08 5.01
N SER A 96 7.13 -10.26 4.39
CA SER A 96 7.38 -11.55 5.06
C SER A 96 8.72 -11.62 5.81
N LEU A 97 9.77 -10.94 5.33
CA LEU A 97 11.07 -10.93 6.00
C LEU A 97 10.98 -10.30 7.39
N GLY A 98 10.20 -9.23 7.53
CA GLY A 98 9.93 -8.62 8.83
C GLY A 98 8.89 -9.39 9.64
N TYR A 99 7.87 -9.93 8.97
CA TYR A 99 6.76 -10.61 9.63
C TYR A 99 7.14 -11.96 10.23
N SER A 100 8.07 -12.69 9.60
CA SER A 100 8.57 -13.99 10.08
C SER A 100 9.34 -13.90 11.40
N ILE A 101 9.96 -12.75 11.68
CA ILE A 101 10.73 -12.51 12.91
C ILE A 101 9.94 -11.69 13.95
N ARG A 102 8.62 -11.62 13.81
CA ARG A 102 7.77 -10.78 14.66
C ARG A 102 7.83 -11.21 16.14
N PRO A 103 7.76 -10.26 17.09
CA PRO A 103 7.63 -10.59 18.50
C PRO A 103 6.32 -11.35 18.75
N ARG A 104 6.39 -12.51 19.41
CA ARG A 104 5.23 -13.41 19.63
C ARG A 104 4.06 -12.76 20.39
N ASN A 105 4.34 -11.77 21.24
CA ASN A 105 3.33 -11.13 22.09
C ASN A 105 2.83 -9.79 21.52
N ALA A 106 3.33 -9.36 20.36
CA ALA A 106 2.88 -8.12 19.75
C ALA A 106 1.51 -8.29 19.09
N LEU A 107 0.67 -7.26 19.22
CA LEU A 107 -0.67 -7.24 18.63
C LEU A 107 -0.57 -7.19 17.09
N GLU A 108 -1.34 -8.03 16.42
CA GLU A 108 -1.38 -8.13 14.96
C GLU A 108 -1.70 -6.79 14.25
N SER A 109 -2.48 -5.92 14.90
CA SER A 109 -2.83 -4.60 14.36
C SER A 109 -1.65 -3.61 14.30
N ARG A 110 -0.53 -3.91 14.98
CA ARG A 110 0.67 -3.05 15.01
C ARG A 110 1.65 -3.34 13.88
N PHE A 111 1.48 -4.42 13.13
CA PHE A 111 2.36 -4.74 12.01
C PHE A 111 1.89 -4.03 10.74
N ILE A 112 2.79 -3.28 10.12
CA ILE A 112 2.50 -2.43 8.98
C ILE A 112 3.55 -2.60 7.88
N THR A 113 3.14 -2.42 6.63
CA THR A 113 4.04 -2.51 5.46
C THR A 113 4.66 -1.15 5.11
N PRO A 114 5.70 -1.12 4.25
CA PRO A 114 6.25 0.14 3.74
C PRO A 114 5.24 0.95 2.93
N ILE A 115 4.28 0.27 2.28
CA ILE A 115 3.21 0.94 1.52
C ILE A 115 2.22 1.66 2.45
N TRP A 116 1.91 1.09 3.63
CA TRP A 116 1.14 1.80 4.64
C TRP A 116 1.84 3.08 5.10
N LEU A 117 3.15 3.00 5.38
CA LEU A 117 3.94 4.16 5.81
C LEU A 117 3.97 5.25 4.73
N TYR A 118 4.13 4.82 3.47
CA TYR A 118 4.08 5.71 2.32
C TYR A 118 2.75 6.47 2.25
N ALA A 119 1.63 5.76 2.27
CA ALA A 119 0.29 6.36 2.20
C ALA A 119 0.07 7.34 3.35
N CYS A 120 0.41 6.94 4.59
CA CYS A 120 0.26 7.82 5.75
C CYS A 120 1.08 9.12 5.62
N ASN A 121 2.32 9.01 5.12
CA ASN A 121 3.20 10.17 4.98
C ASN A 121 2.74 11.10 3.86
N ARG A 122 2.29 10.55 2.73
CA ARG A 122 1.79 11.34 1.60
C ARG A 122 0.56 12.14 1.99
N ASP A 123 -0.41 11.47 2.62
CA ASP A 123 -1.71 12.07 2.92
C ASP A 123 -1.71 12.83 4.26
N ASN A 124 -0.62 12.72 5.02
CA ASN A 124 -0.48 13.26 6.37
C ASN A 124 -1.60 12.78 7.32
N VAL A 125 -1.99 11.52 7.18
CA VAL A 125 -3.06 10.84 7.94
C VAL A 125 -2.53 9.50 8.43
N ILE A 126 -2.88 9.10 9.66
CA ILE A 126 -2.56 7.75 10.16
C ILE A 126 -3.73 6.83 9.81
N TYR A 127 -3.57 6.00 8.78
CA TYR A 127 -4.58 5.00 8.41
C TYR A 127 -4.59 3.83 9.39
N GLU A 128 -5.77 3.24 9.60
CA GLU A 128 -5.85 1.92 10.24
C GLU A 128 -5.12 0.87 9.40
N SER A 129 -4.43 -0.07 10.05
CA SER A 129 -3.67 -1.12 9.35
C SER A 129 -4.55 -2.07 8.53
N ASN A 130 -5.86 -2.13 8.81
CA ASN A 130 -6.83 -2.94 8.07
C ASN A 130 -7.58 -2.16 6.98
N TYR A 131 -7.24 -0.88 6.74
CA TYR A 131 -7.91 -0.05 5.73
C TYR A 131 -7.79 -0.66 4.32
N LEU A 132 -6.59 -1.14 3.97
CA LEU A 132 -6.32 -1.92 2.76
C LEU A 132 -5.56 -3.21 3.11
N PRO A 133 -5.81 -4.34 2.42
CA PRO A 133 -5.08 -5.58 2.68
C PRO A 133 -3.55 -5.43 2.60
N ILE A 134 -3.08 -4.59 1.68
CA ILE A 134 -1.65 -4.34 1.41
C ILE A 134 -0.93 -3.54 2.51
N PHE A 135 -1.69 -2.98 3.46
CA PHE A 135 -1.14 -2.26 4.60
C PHE A 135 -0.65 -3.19 5.70
N LYS A 136 -1.15 -4.42 5.74
CA LYS A 136 -0.74 -5.44 6.69
C LYS A 136 0.26 -6.41 6.03
N PRO A 137 1.40 -6.70 6.66
CA PRO A 137 2.33 -7.70 6.13
C PRO A 137 1.73 -9.11 6.24
N VAL A 138 2.11 -9.97 5.30
CA VAL A 138 1.73 -11.38 5.26
C VAL A 138 2.97 -12.27 5.17
N GLU A 139 2.86 -13.52 5.63
CA GLU A 139 3.97 -14.45 5.73
C GLU A 139 4.48 -14.95 4.37
N ASN A 140 3.60 -15.05 3.38
CA ASN A 140 3.90 -15.72 2.12
C ASN A 140 4.40 -14.78 1.00
N PHE A 141 4.46 -13.48 1.24
CA PHE A 141 4.83 -12.49 0.23
C PHE A 141 6.20 -11.87 0.48
N HIS A 142 7.09 -11.93 -0.52
CA HIS A 142 8.33 -11.16 -0.55
C HIS A 142 8.27 -10.12 -1.67
N ALA A 143 8.99 -9.02 -1.52
CA ALA A 143 9.05 -8.00 -2.57
C ALA A 143 9.58 -8.60 -3.88
N LEU A 144 9.04 -8.13 -5.01
CA LEU A 144 9.35 -8.55 -6.37
C LEU A 144 9.01 -10.02 -6.69
N LYS A 145 8.14 -10.65 -5.88
CA LYS A 145 7.76 -12.06 -6.03
C LYS A 145 7.34 -12.44 -7.43
N PHE A 146 6.65 -11.55 -8.15
CA PHE A 146 6.06 -11.81 -9.46
C PHE A 146 6.84 -11.21 -10.63
N LEU A 147 8.10 -10.79 -10.40
CA LEU A 147 8.92 -10.15 -11.44
C LEU A 147 9.15 -11.05 -12.66
N LYS A 148 9.29 -12.36 -12.44
CA LYS A 148 9.56 -13.33 -13.50
C LYS A 148 8.33 -13.63 -14.37
N ASP A 149 7.14 -13.35 -13.86
CA ASP A 149 5.88 -13.60 -14.57
C ASP A 149 5.65 -12.57 -15.70
N ASN A 150 6.38 -11.45 -15.66
CA ASN A 150 6.34 -10.40 -16.69
C ASN A 150 4.92 -9.92 -17.03
N ILE A 151 4.07 -9.83 -16.00
CA ILE A 151 2.69 -9.34 -16.11
C ILE A 151 2.69 -7.81 -16.05
N THR A 152 1.93 -7.21 -16.97
CA THR A 152 1.68 -5.76 -16.99
C THR A 152 0.25 -5.47 -16.51
N LEU A 153 0.13 -4.58 -15.54
CA LEU A 153 -1.16 -4.17 -14.99
C LEU A 153 -1.49 -2.73 -15.39
N ALA A 154 -2.75 -2.50 -15.75
CA ALA A 154 -3.32 -1.17 -15.90
C ALA A 154 -4.44 -0.98 -14.88
N ILE A 155 -4.43 0.12 -14.13
CA ILE A 155 -5.41 0.39 -13.07
C ILE A 155 -6.53 1.27 -13.60
N LEU A 156 -7.78 0.86 -13.37
CA LEU A 156 -8.97 1.59 -13.75
C LEU A 156 -9.86 1.85 -12.52
N GLY A 157 -10.40 3.07 -12.41
CA GLY A 157 -11.33 3.44 -11.33
C GLY A 157 -10.67 3.66 -9.96
N ALA A 158 -9.38 3.99 -9.93
CA ALA A 158 -8.69 4.48 -8.73
C ALA A 158 -8.60 6.01 -8.75
N SER A 159 -8.53 6.63 -7.56
CA SER A 159 -8.43 8.09 -7.42
C SER A 159 -7.07 8.62 -7.87
N GLU A 160 -7.09 9.71 -8.63
CA GLU A 160 -5.89 10.53 -8.88
C GLU A 160 -5.76 11.68 -7.87
N ASP A 161 -6.84 12.03 -7.16
CA ASP A 161 -6.86 13.14 -6.22
C ASP A 161 -6.22 12.77 -4.88
N THR A 162 -5.10 13.42 -4.58
CA THR A 162 -4.35 13.30 -3.32
C THR A 162 -4.83 14.27 -2.23
N GLY A 163 -6.07 14.76 -2.32
CA GLY A 163 -6.54 15.92 -1.54
C GLY A 163 -7.87 15.72 -0.81
N GLY A 164 -7.81 15.17 0.41
CA GLY A 164 -8.64 15.53 1.56
C GLY A 164 -10.18 15.40 1.52
N ASN A 165 -10.82 15.19 0.38
CA ASN A 165 -12.25 14.91 0.31
C ASN A 165 -12.49 13.41 0.50
N ALA A 166 -12.73 13.02 1.75
CA ALA A 166 -12.90 11.65 2.24
C ALA A 166 -14.06 10.83 1.63
N ASN A 167 -14.69 11.29 0.54
CA ASN A 167 -15.98 10.78 0.09
C ASN A 167 -16.02 10.10 -1.29
N SER A 168 -14.93 9.91 -2.04
CA SER A 168 -15.09 9.33 -3.39
C SER A 168 -14.39 8.02 -3.72
N THR A 169 -13.29 7.60 -3.07
CA THR A 169 -12.61 6.36 -3.50
C THR A 169 -11.71 5.75 -2.42
N ARG A 170 -11.94 4.47 -2.09
CA ARG A 170 -11.10 3.67 -1.16
C ARG A 170 -9.68 3.46 -1.69
N PHE A 171 -9.51 3.50 -3.01
CA PHE A 171 -8.29 3.13 -3.71
C PHE A 171 -7.65 4.35 -4.36
N ASP A 172 -6.48 4.73 -3.87
CA ASP A 172 -5.64 5.74 -4.48
C ASP A 172 -4.70 5.11 -5.53
N LEU A 173 -4.60 5.75 -6.69
CA LEU A 173 -3.85 5.23 -7.83
C LEU A 173 -2.35 5.12 -7.55
N ASP A 174 -1.72 6.15 -7.00
CA ASP A 174 -0.27 6.14 -6.77
C ASP A 174 0.14 5.09 -5.72
N THR A 175 -0.66 4.89 -4.67
CA THR A 175 -0.45 3.82 -3.68
C THR A 175 -0.52 2.45 -4.33
N LEU A 176 -1.51 2.21 -5.20
CA LEU A 176 -1.63 0.94 -5.92
C LEU A 176 -0.48 0.74 -6.91
N LEU A 177 -0.09 1.76 -7.67
CA LEU A 177 1.01 1.66 -8.62
C LEU A 177 2.34 1.36 -7.92
N ARG A 178 2.59 1.95 -6.74
CA ARG A 178 3.77 1.60 -5.92
C ARG A 178 3.70 0.18 -5.42
N PHE A 179 2.52 -0.26 -4.97
CA PHE A 179 2.33 -1.63 -4.51
C PHE A 179 2.54 -2.65 -5.64
N ILE A 180 2.04 -2.37 -6.85
CA ILE A 180 2.28 -3.17 -8.06
C ILE A 180 3.77 -3.33 -8.32
N ARG A 181 4.54 -2.25 -8.22
CA ARG A 181 6.01 -2.31 -8.34
C ARG A 181 6.65 -3.14 -7.24
N HIS A 182 6.16 -3.05 -6.00
CA HIS A 182 6.63 -3.89 -4.90
C HIS A 182 6.30 -5.38 -5.13
N CYS A 183 5.24 -5.70 -5.84
CA CYS A 183 4.91 -7.07 -6.28
C CYS A 183 5.85 -7.58 -7.37
N GLY A 184 6.50 -6.69 -8.13
CA GLY A 184 7.33 -7.02 -9.28
C GLY A 184 6.58 -6.99 -10.61
N PHE A 185 5.32 -6.56 -10.62
CA PHE A 185 4.57 -6.37 -11.84
C PHE A 185 4.98 -5.08 -12.56
N ASN A 186 4.82 -5.08 -13.88
CA ASN A 186 4.89 -3.86 -14.67
C ASN A 186 3.57 -3.09 -14.54
N SER A 187 3.62 -1.78 -14.71
CA SER A 187 2.42 -0.93 -14.70
C SER A 187 2.41 0.00 -15.90
N VAL A 188 1.28 0.11 -16.58
CA VAL A 188 1.07 1.10 -17.64
C VAL A 188 -0.19 1.92 -17.37
N PRO A 189 -0.22 3.21 -17.74
CA PRO A 189 -1.46 3.97 -17.78
C PRO A 189 -2.50 3.27 -18.66
N CYS A 190 -3.78 3.31 -18.26
CA CYS A 190 -4.84 2.67 -19.04
C CYS A 190 -4.91 3.16 -20.49
N THR A 191 -4.63 4.45 -20.73
CA THR A 191 -4.59 5.05 -22.07
C THR A 191 -3.47 4.52 -22.97
N GLN A 192 -2.43 3.91 -22.38
CA GLN A 192 -1.26 3.35 -23.07
C GLN A 192 -1.36 1.82 -23.24
N VAL A 193 -2.45 1.20 -22.81
CA VAL A 193 -2.65 -0.25 -23.00
C VAL A 193 -2.60 -0.61 -24.49
N LYS A 194 -3.05 0.27 -25.38
CA LYS A 194 -2.99 0.09 -26.84
C LYS A 194 -1.56 -0.01 -27.38
N ASP A 195 -0.58 0.58 -26.71
CA ASP A 195 0.82 0.63 -27.14
C ASP A 195 1.61 -0.62 -26.73
N THR A 196 1.06 -1.46 -25.84
CA THR A 196 1.67 -2.74 -25.44
C THR A 196 1.70 -3.73 -26.60
N SER A 197 2.68 -4.63 -26.63
CA SER A 197 2.76 -5.67 -27.66
C SER A 197 1.57 -6.63 -27.53
N PRO A 198 0.96 -7.10 -28.64
CA PRO A 198 -0.11 -8.10 -28.61
C PRO A 198 0.24 -9.39 -27.85
N ASN A 199 1.54 -9.69 -27.71
CA ASN A 199 2.04 -10.87 -27.01
C ASN A 199 2.31 -10.61 -25.51
N ASP A 200 2.20 -9.38 -25.04
CA ASP A 200 2.40 -9.05 -23.62
C ASP A 200 1.22 -9.57 -22.80
N LEU A 201 1.52 -10.11 -21.62
CA LEU A 201 0.50 -10.52 -20.66
C LEU A 201 0.01 -9.28 -19.89
N VAL A 202 -1.09 -8.72 -20.36
CA VAL A 202 -1.69 -7.50 -19.80
C VAL A 202 -2.99 -7.83 -19.09
N TYR A 203 -3.20 -7.28 -17.89
CA TYR A 203 -4.50 -7.29 -17.20
C TYR A 203 -4.93 -5.86 -16.85
N ILE A 204 -6.24 -5.61 -16.92
CA ILE A 204 -6.84 -4.40 -16.37
C ILE A 204 -7.38 -4.72 -14.99
N ILE A 205 -6.97 -3.96 -14.00
CA ILE A 205 -7.42 -4.08 -12.62
C ILE A 205 -8.45 -2.98 -12.34
N LEU A 206 -9.67 -3.39 -12.00
CA LEU A 206 -10.78 -2.52 -11.70
C LEU A 206 -10.91 -2.30 -10.19
N CYS A 207 -10.76 -1.05 -9.75
CA CYS A 207 -10.80 -0.70 -8.33
C CYS A 207 -12.19 -0.30 -7.81
N THR A 208 -13.07 0.21 -8.66
CA THR A 208 -14.43 0.59 -8.26
C THR A 208 -15.44 0.24 -9.34
N VAL A 209 -16.72 0.10 -8.95
CA VAL A 209 -17.81 0.02 -9.92
C VAL A 209 -17.89 1.39 -10.59
N LEU A 210 -17.55 1.43 -11.86
CA LEU A 210 -17.51 2.65 -12.65
C LEU A 210 -18.90 3.28 -12.69
N LEU A 211 -19.04 4.44 -12.04
CA LEU A 211 -20.20 5.31 -12.17
C LEU A 211 -20.05 6.27 -13.36
N GLU A 212 -18.83 6.44 -13.88
CA GLU A 212 -18.51 7.31 -15.01
C GLU A 212 -18.06 6.49 -16.22
N GLU A 213 -18.33 7.05 -17.40
CA GLU A 213 -18.04 6.48 -18.72
C GLU A 213 -16.54 6.13 -18.79
N ILE A 214 -16.20 4.83 -18.75
CA ILE A 214 -14.86 4.40 -19.14
C ILE A 214 -14.66 4.91 -20.57
N ASP A 215 -13.48 5.45 -20.84
CA ASP A 215 -13.06 5.80 -22.19
C ASP A 215 -13.39 4.65 -23.17
N ASP A 216 -14.23 4.96 -24.16
CA ASP A 216 -14.64 4.04 -25.22
C ASP A 216 -13.42 3.42 -25.93
N GLU A 217 -12.27 4.12 -25.97
CA GLU A 217 -11.03 3.58 -26.49
C GLU A 217 -10.49 2.40 -25.66
N ILE A 218 -10.53 2.49 -24.32
CA ILE A 218 -10.08 1.41 -23.42
C ILE A 218 -10.99 0.19 -23.60
N PHE A 219 -12.30 0.40 -23.66
CA PHE A 219 -13.28 -0.65 -23.94
C PHE A 219 -13.04 -1.33 -25.29
N LYS A 220 -12.74 -0.54 -26.32
CA LYS A 220 -12.47 -1.07 -27.66
C LYS A 220 -11.21 -1.93 -27.66
N VAL A 221 -10.12 -1.44 -27.09
CA VAL A 221 -8.83 -2.14 -27.03
C VAL A 221 -8.94 -3.44 -26.24
N THR A 222 -9.61 -3.41 -25.08
CA THR A 222 -9.80 -4.62 -24.25
C THR A 222 -10.58 -5.70 -24.99
N ARG A 223 -11.63 -5.32 -25.72
CA ARG A 223 -12.45 -6.25 -26.50
C ARG A 223 -11.70 -6.80 -27.71
N GLU A 224 -11.04 -5.96 -28.48
CA GLU A 224 -10.31 -6.36 -29.69
C GLU A 224 -9.15 -7.31 -29.36
N ARG A 225 -8.41 -7.01 -28.28
CA ARG A 225 -7.26 -7.79 -27.83
C ARG A 225 -7.62 -8.88 -26.81
N LYS A 226 -8.89 -8.96 -26.40
CA LYS A 226 -9.38 -9.89 -25.35
C LYS A 226 -8.57 -9.78 -24.05
N ILE A 227 -8.20 -8.56 -23.67
CA ILE A 227 -7.47 -8.29 -22.42
C ILE A 227 -8.41 -8.54 -21.24
N PRO A 228 -8.06 -9.42 -20.30
CA PRO A 228 -8.88 -9.66 -19.11
C PRO A 228 -8.99 -8.41 -18.25
N CYS A 229 -10.22 -8.08 -17.84
CA CYS A 229 -10.48 -7.14 -16.77
C CYS A 229 -10.78 -7.93 -15.49
N LEU A 230 -10.06 -7.62 -14.42
CA LEU A 230 -10.10 -8.31 -13.14
C LEU A 230 -10.48 -7.33 -12.04
N SER A 231 -11.18 -7.81 -11.03
CA SER A 231 -11.40 -7.07 -9.79
C SER A 231 -10.08 -6.84 -9.05
N VAL A 232 -9.94 -5.72 -8.33
CA VAL A 232 -8.74 -5.41 -7.52
C VAL A 232 -8.44 -6.47 -6.44
N GLU A 233 -9.45 -7.23 -6.04
CA GLU A 233 -9.32 -8.38 -5.14
C GLU A 233 -8.33 -9.42 -5.66
N TRP A 234 -8.21 -9.63 -6.98
CA TRP A 234 -7.18 -10.54 -7.55
C TRP A 234 -5.78 -10.14 -7.11
N LEU A 235 -5.46 -8.84 -7.15
CA LEU A 235 -4.15 -8.32 -6.76
C LEU A 235 -3.91 -8.50 -5.25
N PHE A 236 -4.95 -8.32 -4.42
CA PHE A 236 -4.84 -8.49 -2.98
C PHE A 236 -4.75 -9.95 -2.55
N ASP A 237 -5.45 -10.84 -3.24
CA ASP A 237 -5.41 -12.27 -2.95
C ASP A 237 -4.09 -12.88 -3.43
N CYS A 238 -3.55 -12.43 -4.58
CA CYS A 238 -2.18 -12.78 -4.99
C CYS A 238 -1.15 -12.36 -3.94
N TYR A 239 -1.34 -11.19 -3.34
CA TYR A 239 -0.50 -10.72 -2.25
C TYR A 239 -0.64 -11.60 -1.00
N ALA A 240 -1.87 -11.89 -0.57
CA ALA A 240 -2.15 -12.65 0.63
C ALA A 240 -1.66 -14.11 0.55
N SER A 241 -1.91 -14.78 -0.57
CA SER A 241 -1.45 -16.15 -0.82
C SER A 241 0.04 -16.20 -1.15
N GLY A 242 0.56 -15.13 -1.77
CA GLY A 242 1.88 -15.12 -2.36
C GLY A 242 1.95 -15.93 -3.66
N GLU A 243 0.83 -16.23 -4.30
CA GLU A 243 0.78 -16.97 -5.56
C GLU A 243 -0.03 -16.20 -6.60
N LEU A 244 0.11 -16.54 -7.88
CA LEU A 244 -0.77 -15.97 -8.90
C LEU A 244 -2.12 -16.67 -8.82
N GLU A 245 -3.13 -15.93 -8.38
CA GLU A 245 -4.50 -16.43 -8.26
C GLU A 245 -5.12 -16.70 -9.63
N ASN A 246 -6.05 -17.64 -9.69
CA ASN A 246 -6.76 -17.94 -10.93
C ASN A 246 -7.63 -16.75 -11.36
N VAL A 247 -7.24 -16.11 -12.46
CA VAL A 247 -7.89 -14.93 -13.03
C VAL A 247 -9.38 -15.12 -13.33
N SER A 248 -9.85 -16.34 -13.62
CA SER A 248 -11.27 -16.59 -13.92
C SER A 248 -12.18 -16.28 -12.75
N ASN A 249 -11.67 -16.38 -11.51
CA ASN A 249 -12.45 -16.15 -10.30
C ASN A 249 -12.72 -14.65 -10.05
N TYR A 250 -12.01 -13.78 -10.76
CA TYR A 250 -12.04 -12.33 -10.55
C TYR A 250 -12.42 -11.56 -11.81
N ALA A 251 -12.78 -12.27 -12.89
CA ALA A 251 -13.11 -11.67 -14.17
C ALA A 251 -14.34 -10.75 -14.05
N VAL A 252 -14.20 -9.51 -14.52
CA VAL A 252 -15.26 -8.51 -14.56
C VAL A 252 -15.70 -8.33 -16.01
N ASN A 253 -17.01 -8.48 -16.25
CA ASN A 253 -17.60 -8.18 -17.56
C ASN A 253 -17.83 -6.68 -17.67
N LEU A 254 -16.94 -6.01 -18.40
CA LEU A 254 -17.11 -4.62 -18.80
C LEU A 254 -18.20 -4.55 -19.89
N CYS A 255 -19.43 -4.24 -19.50
CA CYS A 255 -20.52 -3.97 -20.45
C CYS A 255 -20.51 -2.49 -20.84
N ILE A 256 -20.43 -2.18 -22.14
CA ILE A 256 -20.73 -0.84 -22.66
C ILE A 256 -22.21 -0.59 -22.41
N SER A 257 -22.56 0.19 -21.39
CA SER A 257 -23.91 0.70 -21.30
C SER A 257 -24.00 1.95 -22.16
N GLY A 258 -24.54 1.83 -23.37
CA GLY A 258 -25.35 2.92 -23.97
C GLY A 258 -26.66 3.18 -23.18
N LEU A 259 -26.66 2.87 -21.88
CA LEU A 259 -27.79 2.72 -20.98
C LEU A 259 -27.39 3.17 -19.56
N SER A 260 -26.73 4.33 -19.45
CA SER A 260 -26.56 5.08 -18.19
C SER A 260 -27.89 5.46 -17.49
N LYS A 261 -29.04 4.94 -17.95
CA LYS A 261 -30.36 5.10 -17.34
C LYS A 261 -30.85 3.91 -16.49
N TRP A 262 -30.35 2.69 -16.65
CA TRP A 262 -30.96 1.53 -15.97
C TRP A 262 -30.24 1.04 -14.71
N ILE A 263 -28.96 1.37 -14.51
CA ILE A 263 -28.24 1.02 -13.27
C ILE A 263 -28.74 1.87 -12.07
N LYS A 264 -29.44 2.99 -12.32
CA LYS A 264 -30.15 3.74 -11.27
C LYS A 264 -31.35 3.00 -10.65
N LEU A 265 -31.87 1.93 -11.28
CA LEU A 265 -33.06 1.23 -10.78
C LEU A 265 -32.75 0.05 -9.86
N ILE A 266 -31.57 -0.59 -9.96
CA ILE A 266 -31.26 -1.77 -9.12
C ILE A 266 -30.75 -1.38 -7.73
N PHE A 267 -30.15 -0.20 -7.55
CA PHE A 267 -29.65 0.25 -6.24
C PHE A 267 -30.62 1.14 -5.44
N ALA A 268 -31.68 1.68 -6.06
CA ALA A 268 -32.76 2.37 -5.35
C ALA A 268 -33.72 1.39 -4.63
N GLU A 269 -33.80 0.13 -5.07
CA GLU A 269 -34.63 -0.89 -4.43
C GLU A 269 -33.91 -1.60 -3.27
N CYS A 270 -32.57 -1.70 -3.30
CA CYS A 270 -31.80 -2.31 -2.20
C CYS A 270 -31.52 -1.35 -1.03
N SER A 271 -31.71 -0.04 -1.20
CA SER A 271 -31.52 0.97 -0.13
C SER A 271 -32.83 1.36 0.59
N ASN A 272 -33.98 0.85 0.13
CA ASN A 272 -35.28 1.01 0.83
C ASN A 272 -35.73 -0.26 1.57
N ALA A 273 -34.97 -1.36 1.51
CA ALA A 273 -35.29 -2.62 2.20
C ALA A 273 -34.88 -2.62 3.69
N SER A 274 -35.15 -1.53 4.39
CA SER A 274 -35.14 -1.49 5.86
C SER A 274 -36.04 -0.37 6.35
N LEU A 275 -37.35 -0.50 6.15
CA LEU A 275 -38.39 0.10 6.99
C LEU A 275 -39.71 -0.67 6.79
N GLY A 276 -40.12 -1.41 7.81
CA GLY A 276 -41.54 -1.63 8.10
C GLY A 276 -42.26 -2.77 7.38
N VAL A 277 -42.31 -3.91 8.05
CA VAL A 277 -43.54 -4.74 8.11
C VAL A 277 -44.75 -3.85 8.41
N ILE A 278 -45.90 -4.04 7.74
CA ILE A 278 -47.28 -4.11 8.32
C ILE A 278 -48.37 -4.25 7.22
N PHE A 279 -49.04 -5.41 7.23
CA PHE A 279 -50.46 -5.76 7.03
C PHE A 279 -51.31 -5.37 5.79
N ASN A 280 -51.90 -6.43 5.21
CA ASN A 280 -53.30 -6.67 4.78
C ASN A 280 -54.10 -5.56 4.06
N LEU A 281 -54.38 -5.77 2.78
CA LEU A 281 -55.66 -6.26 2.21
C LEU A 281 -55.53 -6.39 0.69
#